data_AF-A0A0M2VGE0-F1
#
_entry.id   AF-A0A0M2VGE0-F1
#
_cell.length_a   1.000
_cell.length_b   1.000
_cell.length_c   1.000
_cell.angle_alpha   90.00
_cell.angle_beta   90.00
_cell.angle_gamma   90.00
#
_symmetry.space_group_name_H-M   'P 1'
#
loop_
_entity.id
_entity.type
_entity.pdbx_description
1 polymer ?
#
loop_
_entity_poly.entity_id
_entity_poly.type
_entity_poly.pdbx_seq_one_letter_code
_entity_poly.pdbx_strand_id
1 'polypeptide(L)'
;MNKHIINAVNLKPTFKHLLIATVSACSLFLAGCQTTPNKAPSVGPSIVGPSTVTQPGKFNNSSSVYLDVAIPVFDPGIPLDSRGNIDDKKVADDDIWPQVRRLEANRFAIDTKRALAATKAFGSISVTPNSSASADVYVLGKIIYSDTETVEISVRVIDATNDELGSKTFKHVVGEAFYRDALRANQNSYDPIFNDIARYVYDLINKKSDKQKTAIKQVSDLRYAGMYSPEAFSPYVTSKRKSSFSNDTVFKLTGTPSPHDPMLQRVTLLQSKDEQFVDQLQDSYEAFYSETDEAYRKYQRETLPVAAEIRENKAKRNLKWIGAGAALGAAILLDKNSNSDAADAGKYISVLAGVYSIAEAMKSNRELSAQRDVLSEMGQSLDIKITPQVIELNDQTIELQGTASEQLAQFRQRLLDIYQVEATPDIQL
;
A
#
# COMPACT_ATOMS: atom_id res chain seq x y z
N MET A 1 -55.97 -18.93 -62.32
CA MET A 1 -54.71 -18.87 -63.08
C MET A 1 -53.70 -19.83 -62.47
N ASN A 2 -53.32 -20.82 -63.28
CA ASN A 2 -52.25 -21.84 -63.21
C ASN A 2 -51.41 -22.03 -61.93
N LYS A 3 -51.38 -23.28 -61.43
CA LYS A 3 -50.28 -24.26 -61.64
C LYS A 3 -50.68 -25.58 -60.94
N HIS A 4 -51.03 -26.60 -61.71
CA HIS A 4 -50.21 -27.65 -62.33
C HIS A 4 -49.95 -28.87 -61.43
N ILE A 5 -50.58 -29.95 -61.90
CA ILE A 5 -50.61 -31.36 -61.51
C ILE A 5 -49.35 -32.09 -62.03
N ILE A 6 -49.00 -33.24 -61.44
CA ILE A 6 -48.61 -34.56 -62.04
C ILE A 6 -47.91 -35.38 -60.91
N ASN A 7 -48.54 -36.40 -60.29
CA ASN A 7 -48.66 -37.84 -60.66
C ASN A 7 -47.31 -38.52 -60.99
N ALA A 8 -46.97 -39.77 -60.67
CA ALA A 8 -47.51 -40.86 -59.86
C ALA A 8 -46.49 -42.04 -59.96
N VAL A 9 -46.79 -43.13 -59.24
CA VAL A 9 -46.39 -44.52 -59.50
C VAL A 9 -45.21 -45.11 -58.70
N ASN A 10 -45.44 -46.36 -58.35
CA ASN A 10 -45.02 -47.21 -57.25
C ASN A 10 -44.58 -48.55 -57.87
N LEU A 11 -43.59 -49.28 -57.31
CA LEU A 11 -43.54 -50.75 -57.15
C LEU A 11 -42.11 -51.26 -56.82
N LYS A 12 -42.00 -52.09 -55.75
CA LYS A 12 -40.92 -53.09 -55.49
C LYS A 12 -41.22 -54.39 -56.29
N PRO A 13 -40.61 -55.60 -56.07
CA PRO A 13 -39.47 -56.09 -55.24
C PRO A 13 -38.58 -57.19 -55.93
N THR A 14 -37.77 -57.93 -55.13
CA THR A 14 -37.23 -59.32 -55.33
C THR A 14 -35.80 -59.46 -55.92
N PHE A 15 -34.92 -60.45 -55.65
CA PHE A 15 -34.90 -61.70 -54.85
C PHE A 15 -33.43 -62.24 -54.71
N LYS A 16 -33.09 -62.74 -53.50
CA LYS A 16 -32.21 -63.85 -53.02
C LYS A 16 -30.92 -64.40 -53.71
N HIS A 17 -30.04 -64.87 -52.79
CA HIS A 17 -29.13 -66.06 -52.76
C HIS A 17 -27.60 -65.80 -52.81
N LEU A 18 -26.86 -66.02 -51.70
CA LEU A 18 -26.11 -67.25 -51.27
C LEU A 18 -24.68 -67.24 -51.90
N LEU A 19 -23.51 -67.31 -51.23
CA LEU A 19 -22.99 -68.37 -50.36
C LEU A 19 -21.53 -68.01 -49.88
N ILE A 20 -21.27 -68.09 -48.57
CA ILE A 20 -20.11 -68.60 -47.79
C ILE A 20 -18.66 -68.56 -48.35
N ALA A 21 -17.72 -67.96 -47.59
CA ALA A 21 -16.39 -68.49 -47.17
C ALA A 21 -15.54 -67.42 -46.42
N THR A 22 -15.53 -67.38 -45.08
CA THR A 22 -14.42 -67.79 -44.16
C THR A 22 -13.04 -67.13 -44.34
N VAL A 23 -12.62 -66.32 -43.34
CA VAL A 23 -11.41 -66.45 -42.48
C VAL A 23 -10.78 -65.08 -42.09
N SER A 24 -10.53 -64.96 -40.78
CA SER A 24 -9.54 -64.12 -40.08
C SER A 24 -9.80 -62.63 -39.78
N ALA A 25 -10.12 -62.42 -38.50
CA ALA A 25 -9.38 -61.57 -37.55
C ALA A 25 -9.21 -60.07 -37.86
N CYS A 26 -10.02 -59.24 -37.19
CA CYS A 26 -9.54 -58.27 -36.18
C CYS A 26 -10.68 -57.37 -35.68
N SER A 27 -10.86 -57.39 -34.35
CA SER A 27 -11.13 -56.20 -33.54
C SER A 27 -12.46 -55.44 -33.71
N LEU A 28 -13.35 -55.74 -32.77
CA LEU A 28 -14.34 -54.86 -32.14
C LEU A 28 -14.02 -53.34 -32.25
N PHE A 29 -14.89 -52.58 -32.90
CA PHE A 29 -15.06 -51.15 -32.60
C PHE A 29 -16.39 -50.98 -31.87
N LEU A 30 -16.30 -51.01 -30.53
CA LEU A 30 -17.35 -50.52 -29.65
C LEU A 30 -17.49 -49.00 -29.82
N ALA A 31 -18.73 -48.55 -29.80
CA ALA A 31 -19.12 -47.16 -29.67
C ALA A 31 -18.43 -46.51 -28.46
N GLY A 32 -17.63 -45.47 -28.70
CA GLY A 32 -17.06 -44.63 -27.67
C GLY A 32 -18.07 -43.62 -27.15
N CYS A 33 -18.82 -43.98 -26.12
CA CYS A 33 -19.34 -43.00 -25.16
C CYS A 33 -18.16 -42.49 -24.34
N GLN A 34 -17.72 -41.26 -24.56
CA GLN A 34 -16.88 -40.56 -23.60
C GLN A 34 -17.73 -40.25 -22.37
N THR A 35 -17.61 -41.09 -21.35
CA THR A 35 -18.04 -40.77 -19.99
C THR A 35 -16.84 -40.14 -19.29
N THR A 36 -16.98 -38.86 -18.93
CA THR A 36 -16.09 -38.19 -18.00
C THR A 36 -16.11 -38.95 -16.68
N PRO A 37 -14.97 -39.35 -16.10
CA PRO A 37 -14.97 -39.96 -14.78
C PRO A 37 -15.31 -38.88 -13.75
N ASN A 38 -16.56 -38.92 -13.26
CA ASN A 38 -16.94 -38.30 -12.00
C ASN A 38 -16.07 -38.93 -10.91
N LYS A 39 -15.10 -38.16 -10.43
CA LYS A 39 -14.29 -38.51 -9.27
C LYS A 39 -15.22 -38.54 -8.06
N ALA A 40 -15.45 -39.73 -7.51
CA ALA A 40 -16.12 -39.87 -6.23
C ALA A 40 -15.36 -39.05 -5.16
N PRO A 41 -16.05 -38.46 -4.16
CA PRO A 41 -15.35 -37.78 -3.07
C PRO A 41 -14.54 -38.83 -2.30
N SER A 42 -13.22 -38.70 -2.36
CA SER A 42 -12.30 -39.50 -1.54
C SER A 42 -12.53 -39.10 -0.08
N VAL A 43 -13.21 -39.95 0.68
CA VAL A 43 -13.32 -39.83 2.13
C VAL A 43 -12.20 -40.63 2.80
N GLY A 44 -11.47 -39.99 3.71
CA GLY A 44 -10.28 -40.52 4.37
C GLY A 44 -9.16 -39.47 4.43
N PRO A 45 -8.25 -39.53 5.41
CA PRO A 45 -7.17 -38.56 5.51
C PRO A 45 -6.24 -38.67 4.28
N SER A 46 -5.93 -37.53 3.69
CA SER A 46 -5.02 -37.43 2.56
C SER A 46 -3.61 -37.86 2.95
N ILE A 47 -2.93 -38.63 2.09
CA ILE A 47 -1.52 -39.04 2.26
C ILE A 47 -0.56 -37.87 1.95
N VAL A 48 -1.06 -36.77 1.37
CA VAL A 48 -0.33 -35.51 1.40
C VAL A 48 -0.58 -34.86 2.75
N GLY A 49 0.49 -34.63 3.52
CA GLY A 49 0.46 -33.88 4.77
C GLY A 49 -0.23 -32.52 4.62
N PRO A 50 -0.49 -31.80 5.73
CA PRO A 50 -1.34 -30.62 5.74
C PRO A 50 -0.96 -29.69 4.59
N SER A 51 -1.92 -29.46 3.70
CA SER A 51 -1.78 -28.57 2.55
C SER A 51 -1.15 -27.28 3.05
N THR A 52 -0.02 -26.92 2.46
CA THR A 52 0.63 -25.65 2.72
C THR A 52 -0.39 -24.56 2.42
N VAL A 53 -0.96 -23.98 3.47
CA VAL A 53 -1.39 -22.58 3.46
C VAL A 53 -0.25 -21.83 2.78
N THR A 54 -0.55 -21.08 1.73
CA THR A 54 0.41 -20.21 1.06
C THR A 54 1.03 -19.32 2.12
N GLN A 55 2.18 -19.74 2.65
CA GLN A 55 2.99 -18.92 3.52
C GLN A 55 3.39 -17.71 2.67
N PRO A 56 3.39 -16.48 3.22
CA PRO A 56 4.04 -15.37 2.55
C PRO A 56 5.44 -15.87 2.15
N GLY A 57 5.77 -15.76 0.85
CA GLY A 57 6.99 -16.34 0.29
C GLY A 57 8.18 -16.06 1.20
N LYS A 58 8.99 -17.09 1.49
CA LYS A 58 10.09 -16.98 2.45
C LYS A 58 10.96 -15.76 2.12
N PHE A 59 10.90 -14.73 2.96
CA PHE A 59 11.85 -13.62 2.92
C PHE A 59 13.20 -14.18 3.38
N ASN A 60 14.16 -14.24 2.48
CA ASN A 60 15.52 -14.68 2.77
C ASN A 60 16.46 -13.49 2.65
N ASN A 61 16.69 -12.81 3.77
CA ASN A 61 17.64 -11.71 3.83
C ASN A 61 19.01 -12.27 4.25
N SER A 62 19.96 -12.32 3.32
CA SER A 62 21.35 -12.73 3.60
C SER A 62 22.25 -11.56 4.00
N SER A 63 21.69 -10.36 4.13
CA SER A 63 22.44 -9.13 4.43
C SER A 63 22.74 -9.02 5.92
N SER A 64 23.94 -8.54 6.23
CA SER A 64 24.33 -8.20 7.60
C SER A 64 23.93 -6.76 7.99
N VAL A 65 23.49 -5.96 7.01
CA VAL A 65 23.18 -4.54 7.18
C VAL A 65 21.68 -4.32 7.03
N TYR A 66 21.05 -3.91 8.12
CA TYR A 66 19.63 -3.61 8.20
C TYR A 66 19.42 -2.09 8.14
N LEU A 67 18.52 -1.66 7.25
CA LEU A 67 18.15 -0.25 7.10
C LEU A 67 16.93 0.05 7.96
N ASP A 68 16.98 1.20 8.63
CA ASP A 68 15.90 1.77 9.42
C ASP A 68 14.88 2.46 8.50
N VAL A 69 13.60 2.18 8.69
CA VAL A 69 12.54 2.62 7.78
C VAL A 69 11.58 3.58 8.48
N ALA A 70 11.46 4.78 7.94
CA ALA A 70 10.36 5.69 8.28
C ALA A 70 9.19 5.49 7.30
N ILE A 71 8.00 5.37 7.85
CA ILE A 71 6.74 5.44 7.10
C ILE A 71 6.00 6.69 7.57
N PRO A 72 6.18 7.84 6.90
CA PRO A 72 5.33 8.99 7.16
C PRO A 72 3.86 8.62 7.02
N VAL A 73 3.01 9.22 7.85
CA VAL A 73 1.55 9.18 7.64
C VAL A 73 1.27 9.48 6.17
N PHE A 74 0.42 8.66 5.55
CA PHE A 74 0.22 8.76 4.10
C PHE A 74 -0.41 10.12 3.72
N ASP A 75 -0.12 10.58 2.50
CA ASP A 75 -0.91 11.66 1.91
C ASP A 75 -2.35 11.13 1.72
N PRO A 76 -3.37 11.75 2.36
CA PRO A 76 -4.75 11.31 2.19
C PRO A 76 -5.24 11.48 0.74
N GLY A 77 -4.54 12.25 -0.10
CA GLY A 77 -4.93 12.47 -1.48
C GLY A 77 -6.18 13.33 -1.60
N ILE A 78 -6.42 14.22 -0.64
CA ILE A 78 -7.48 15.22 -0.72
C ILE A 78 -7.09 16.25 -1.79
N PRO A 79 -7.90 16.46 -2.84
CA PRO A 79 -7.61 17.44 -3.88
C PRO A 79 -7.49 18.85 -3.32
N LEU A 80 -6.46 19.57 -3.76
CA LEU A 80 -6.25 20.98 -3.41
C LEU A 80 -6.42 21.87 -4.64
N ASP A 81 -6.91 23.09 -4.41
CA ASP A 81 -7.02 24.15 -5.42
C ASP A 81 -5.64 24.78 -5.71
N SER A 82 -5.59 25.73 -6.64
CA SER A 82 -4.33 26.41 -7.01
C SER A 82 -3.73 27.27 -5.89
N ARG A 83 -4.46 27.49 -4.79
CA ARG A 83 -4.03 28.24 -3.61
C ARG A 83 -3.67 27.31 -2.44
N GLY A 84 -3.78 26.00 -2.61
CA GLY A 84 -3.49 25.00 -1.57
C GLY A 84 -4.63 24.75 -0.59
N ASN A 85 -5.84 25.27 -0.83
CA ASN A 85 -7.02 24.93 -0.03
C ASN A 85 -7.71 23.68 -0.58
N ILE A 86 -8.61 23.06 0.18
CA ILE A 86 -9.39 21.92 -0.30
C ILE A 86 -10.22 22.34 -1.53
N ASP A 87 -10.09 21.60 -2.63
CA ASP A 87 -10.93 21.78 -3.82
C ASP A 87 -12.26 21.04 -3.60
N ASP A 88 -13.23 21.72 -2.96
CA ASP A 88 -14.53 21.16 -2.60
C ASP A 88 -15.26 20.54 -3.81
N LYS A 89 -15.06 21.11 -4.99
CA LYS A 89 -15.66 20.58 -6.22
C LYS A 89 -15.06 19.22 -6.55
N LYS A 90 -13.73 19.09 -6.58
CA LYS A 90 -13.09 17.79 -6.82
C LYS A 90 -13.37 16.79 -5.72
N VAL A 91 -13.40 17.22 -4.46
CA VAL A 91 -13.77 16.36 -3.33
C VAL A 91 -15.17 15.77 -3.53
N ALA A 92 -16.14 16.58 -3.94
CA ALA A 92 -17.49 16.12 -4.23
C ALA A 92 -17.56 15.24 -5.48
N ASP A 93 -16.87 15.63 -6.56
CA ASP A 93 -16.84 14.87 -7.83
C ASP A 93 -16.21 13.48 -7.63
N ASP A 94 -15.17 13.38 -6.79
CA ASP A 94 -14.44 12.15 -6.49
C ASP A 94 -15.04 11.33 -5.33
N ASP A 95 -16.18 11.77 -4.76
CA ASP A 95 -16.84 11.16 -3.59
C ASP A 95 -15.90 10.98 -2.38
N ILE A 96 -14.96 11.91 -2.20
CA ILE A 96 -13.97 11.84 -1.12
C ILE A 96 -14.60 12.34 0.17
N TRP A 97 -14.51 11.53 1.21
CA TRP A 97 -14.82 11.95 2.58
C TRP A 97 -13.52 12.28 3.32
N PRO A 98 -13.15 13.58 3.48
CA PRO A 98 -11.83 13.96 3.94
C PRO A 98 -11.42 13.34 5.28
N GLN A 99 -12.34 13.23 6.24
CA GLN A 99 -12.06 12.73 7.59
C GLN A 99 -11.72 11.23 7.58
N VAL A 100 -12.45 10.44 6.79
CA VAL A 100 -12.22 9.01 6.59
C VAL A 100 -10.90 8.83 5.89
N ARG A 101 -10.64 9.63 4.86
CA ARG A 101 -9.40 9.54 4.10
C ARG A 101 -8.16 9.88 4.94
N ARG A 102 -8.28 10.78 5.90
CA ARG A 102 -7.21 11.11 6.86
C ARG A 102 -7.08 10.09 7.99
N LEU A 103 -8.18 9.44 8.40
CA LEU A 103 -8.13 8.27 9.28
C LEU A 103 -7.43 7.09 8.58
N GLU A 104 -7.79 6.82 7.33
CA GLU A 104 -7.16 5.81 6.47
C GLU A 104 -5.66 6.10 6.29
N ALA A 105 -5.27 7.36 6.10
CA ALA A 105 -3.86 7.72 5.96
C ALA A 105 -2.99 7.28 7.16
N ASN A 106 -3.48 7.42 8.38
CA ASN A 106 -2.81 6.94 9.59
C ASN A 106 -2.83 5.41 9.66
N ARG A 107 -4.01 4.79 9.48
CA ARG A 107 -4.16 3.32 9.55
C ARG A 107 -3.31 2.61 8.50
N PHE A 108 -3.24 3.14 7.27
CA PHE A 108 -2.49 2.55 6.16
C PHE A 108 -0.98 2.63 6.38
N ALA A 109 -0.49 3.70 7.02
CA ALA A 109 0.91 3.77 7.45
C ALA A 109 1.23 2.68 8.49
N ILE A 110 0.33 2.47 9.48
CA ILE A 110 0.47 1.43 10.51
C ILE A 110 0.39 0.02 9.91
N ASP A 111 -0.58 -0.25 9.04
CA ASP A 111 -0.71 -1.53 8.34
C ASP A 111 0.52 -1.82 7.46
N THR A 112 1.08 -0.78 6.81
CA THR A 112 2.34 -0.89 6.07
C THR A 112 3.52 -1.20 7.00
N LYS A 113 3.60 -0.57 8.18
CA LYS A 113 4.62 -0.86 9.21
C LYS A 113 4.56 -2.34 9.61
N ARG A 114 3.36 -2.85 9.93
CA ARG A 114 3.17 -4.25 10.33
C ARG A 114 3.54 -5.22 9.21
N ALA A 115 3.15 -4.92 7.97
CA ALA A 115 3.51 -5.74 6.81
C ALA A 115 5.03 -5.76 6.56
N LEU A 116 5.72 -4.62 6.69
CA LEU A 116 7.19 -4.56 6.60
C LEU A 116 7.87 -5.32 7.74
N ALA A 117 7.38 -5.18 8.98
CA ALA A 117 7.92 -5.88 10.14
C ALA A 117 7.84 -7.41 9.98
N ALA A 118 6.76 -7.91 9.37
CA ALA A 118 6.59 -9.33 9.06
C ALA A 118 7.67 -9.89 8.11
N THR A 119 8.32 -9.04 7.31
CA THR A 119 9.44 -9.45 6.44
C THR A 119 10.73 -9.75 7.19
N LYS A 120 10.89 -9.18 8.40
CA LYS A 120 12.10 -9.28 9.24
C LYS A 120 13.39 -8.85 8.51
N ALA A 121 13.27 -7.95 7.55
CA ALA A 121 14.37 -7.55 6.67
C ALA A 121 14.95 -6.15 6.94
N PHE A 122 14.37 -5.44 7.91
CA PHE A 122 14.69 -4.05 8.24
C PHE A 122 15.14 -3.95 9.71
N GLY A 123 15.76 -2.82 10.05
CA GLY A 123 16.10 -2.50 11.43
C GLY A 123 14.86 -2.07 12.18
N SER A 124 14.85 -0.83 12.67
CA SER A 124 13.64 -0.17 13.14
C SER A 124 12.68 0.14 11.99
N ILE A 125 11.38 0.09 12.28
CA ILE A 125 10.32 0.48 11.35
C ILE A 125 9.34 1.33 12.14
N SER A 126 9.28 2.62 11.84
CA SER A 126 8.51 3.57 12.63
C SER A 126 7.54 4.34 11.74
N VAL A 127 6.30 4.49 12.20
CA VAL A 127 5.37 5.44 11.60
C VAL A 127 5.78 6.82 12.09
N THR A 128 5.91 7.77 11.18
CA THR A 128 6.36 9.13 11.52
C THR A 128 5.30 10.16 11.14
N PRO A 129 5.23 11.31 11.82
CA PRO A 129 4.22 12.32 11.51
C PRO A 129 4.36 12.89 10.09
N ASN A 130 5.60 12.96 9.61
CA ASN A 130 5.97 13.43 8.28
C ASN A 130 7.35 12.88 7.89
N SER A 131 7.84 13.28 6.71
CA SER A 131 9.13 12.83 6.15
C SER A 131 10.36 13.56 6.69
N SER A 132 10.23 14.40 7.73
CA SER A 132 11.38 15.06 8.35
C SER A 132 12.11 14.18 9.36
N ALA A 133 11.47 13.11 9.85
CA ALA A 133 12.08 12.14 10.75
C ALA A 133 13.37 11.56 10.15
N SER A 134 14.40 11.30 10.96
CA SER A 134 15.63 10.69 10.46
C SER A 134 15.41 9.20 10.22
N ALA A 135 15.81 8.70 9.05
CA ALA A 135 15.75 7.29 8.68
C ALA A 135 16.63 7.01 7.46
N ASP A 136 17.00 5.73 7.29
CA ASP A 136 17.76 5.27 6.14
C ASP A 136 16.91 5.18 4.87
N VAL A 137 15.64 4.81 5.03
CA VAL A 137 14.67 4.63 3.94
C VAL A 137 13.32 5.21 4.34
N TYR A 138 12.67 5.87 3.39
CA TYR A 138 11.35 6.47 3.53
C TYR A 138 10.37 5.77 2.58
N VAL A 139 9.27 5.28 3.12
CA VAL A 139 8.15 4.72 2.36
C VAL A 139 7.01 5.74 2.35
N LEU A 140 6.93 6.52 1.28
CA LEU A 140 5.95 7.58 1.11
C LEU A 140 4.71 7.03 0.42
N GLY A 141 3.60 6.92 1.15
CA GLY A 141 2.31 6.52 0.59
C GLY A 141 1.41 7.71 0.27
N LYS A 142 0.64 7.59 -0.80
CA LYS A 142 -0.46 8.49 -1.15
C LYS A 142 -1.68 7.68 -1.52
N ILE A 143 -2.80 7.94 -0.86
CA ILE A 143 -4.07 7.31 -1.21
C ILE A 143 -4.59 7.97 -2.49
N ILE A 144 -4.63 7.19 -3.58
CA ILE A 144 -5.19 7.65 -4.86
C ILE A 144 -6.70 7.47 -4.83
N TYR A 145 -7.15 6.31 -4.35
CA TYR A 145 -8.55 5.98 -4.22
C TYR A 145 -8.74 5.06 -3.02
N SER A 146 -9.83 5.24 -2.28
CA SER A 146 -10.24 4.33 -1.22
C SER A 146 -11.73 4.44 -1.06
N ASP A 147 -12.39 3.32 -1.32
CA ASP A 147 -13.72 3.00 -0.84
C ASP A 147 -13.67 1.61 -0.19
N THR A 148 -14.77 1.14 0.38
CA THR A 148 -14.81 -0.12 1.15
C THR A 148 -14.64 -1.39 0.32
N GLU A 149 -14.75 -1.32 -1.00
CA GLU A 149 -14.48 -2.39 -1.94
C GLU A 149 -13.08 -2.26 -2.59
N THR A 150 -12.67 -1.07 -3.02
CA THR A 150 -11.46 -0.84 -3.80
C THR A 150 -10.54 0.17 -3.11
N VAL A 151 -9.28 -0.21 -2.96
CA VAL A 151 -8.21 0.67 -2.46
C VAL A 151 -7.08 0.76 -3.47
N GLU A 152 -6.59 1.96 -3.71
CA GLU A 152 -5.46 2.27 -4.60
C GLU A 152 -4.48 3.23 -3.93
N ILE A 153 -3.23 2.81 -3.82
CA ILE A 153 -2.18 3.52 -3.08
C ILE A 153 -0.96 3.66 -4.00
N SER A 154 -0.51 4.89 -4.20
CA SER A 154 0.79 5.17 -4.81
C SER A 154 1.86 5.16 -3.72
N VAL A 155 2.92 4.39 -3.92
CA VAL A 155 4.03 4.30 -2.99
C VAL A 155 5.32 4.69 -3.69
N ARG A 156 6.07 5.60 -3.06
CA ARG A 156 7.43 5.97 -3.44
C ARG A 156 8.40 5.58 -2.34
N VAL A 157 9.51 4.94 -2.72
CA VAL A 157 10.57 4.53 -1.79
C VAL A 157 11.81 5.35 -2.08
N ILE A 158 12.29 6.07 -1.07
CA ILE A 158 13.43 7.00 -1.18
C ILE A 158 14.43 6.63 -0.10
N ASP A 159 15.73 6.64 -0.38
CA ASP A 159 16.76 6.42 0.64
C ASP A 159 17.32 7.75 1.21
N ALA A 160 18.15 7.66 2.26
CA ALA A 160 18.77 8.80 2.90
C ALA A 160 19.70 9.61 1.97
N THR A 161 20.07 9.09 0.79
CA THR A 161 20.79 9.86 -0.23
C THR A 161 19.85 10.75 -1.05
N ASN A 162 18.55 10.73 -0.73
CA ASN A 162 17.45 11.34 -1.47
C ASN A 162 17.33 10.77 -2.90
N ASP A 163 17.80 9.54 -3.11
CA ASP A 163 17.59 8.82 -4.37
C ASP A 163 16.28 8.04 -4.32
N GLU A 164 15.52 8.10 -5.42
CA GLU A 164 14.26 7.37 -5.52
C GLU A 164 14.57 5.95 -5.99
N LEU A 165 14.36 4.98 -5.11
CA LEU A 165 14.62 3.57 -5.39
C LEU A 165 13.57 2.98 -6.31
N GLY A 166 12.34 3.48 -6.19
CA GLY A 166 11.24 3.11 -7.06
C GLY A 166 9.93 3.76 -6.63
N SER A 167 9.01 3.82 -7.59
CA SER A 167 7.63 4.21 -7.39
C SER A 167 6.70 3.18 -8.02
N LYS A 168 5.60 2.84 -7.34
CA LYS A 168 4.59 1.92 -7.86
C LYS A 168 3.22 2.22 -7.26
N THR A 169 2.19 2.09 -8.08
CA THR A 169 0.79 2.13 -7.62
C THR A 169 0.26 0.72 -7.44
N PHE A 170 -0.37 0.47 -6.30
CA PHE A 170 -0.96 -0.79 -5.90
C PHE A 170 -2.47 -0.64 -5.87
N LYS A 171 -3.18 -1.70 -6.26
CA LYS A 171 -4.64 -1.75 -6.21
C LYS A 171 -5.09 -3.07 -5.60
N HIS A 172 -6.07 -3.01 -4.73
CA HIS A 172 -6.75 -4.18 -4.19
C HIS A 172 -8.27 -4.00 -4.26
N VAL A 173 -8.97 -5.11 -4.50
CA VAL A 173 -10.44 -5.18 -4.53
C VAL A 173 -10.87 -6.26 -3.55
N VAL A 174 -11.62 -5.86 -2.53
CA VAL A 174 -12.22 -6.71 -1.51
C VAL A 174 -13.36 -7.49 -2.15
N GLY A 175 -13.35 -8.82 -1.98
CA GLY A 175 -14.44 -9.65 -2.49
C GLY A 175 -15.75 -9.36 -1.75
N GLU A 176 -16.88 -9.29 -2.48
CA GLU A 176 -18.20 -8.95 -1.94
C GLU A 176 -18.65 -9.81 -0.74
N ALA A 177 -18.18 -11.06 -0.69
CA ALA A 177 -18.48 -12.00 0.39
C ALA A 177 -17.43 -12.04 1.51
N PHE A 178 -16.49 -11.07 1.57
CA PHE A 178 -15.39 -11.07 2.55
C PHE A 178 -15.90 -11.22 3.98
N TYR A 179 -16.84 -10.38 4.40
CA TYR A 179 -17.40 -10.42 5.75
C TYR A 179 -18.49 -11.48 5.97
N ARG A 180 -18.90 -12.23 4.93
CA ARG A 180 -19.80 -13.38 5.07
C ARG A 180 -19.06 -14.62 5.61
N ASP A 181 -17.75 -14.63 5.49
CA ASP A 181 -16.90 -15.69 5.99
C ASP A 181 -16.44 -15.37 7.41
N ALA A 182 -16.94 -16.15 8.37
CA ALA A 182 -16.59 -15.99 9.79
C ALA A 182 -15.10 -16.14 10.07
N LEU A 183 -14.35 -16.89 9.24
CA LEU A 183 -12.90 -17.06 9.40
C LEU A 183 -12.11 -15.80 9.02
N ARG A 184 -12.73 -14.91 8.24
CA ARG A 184 -12.13 -13.64 7.79
C ARG A 184 -12.73 -12.42 8.50
N ALA A 185 -13.73 -12.61 9.36
CA ALA A 185 -14.44 -11.52 10.02
C ALA A 185 -13.53 -10.57 10.83
N ASN A 186 -12.42 -11.09 11.35
CA ASN A 186 -11.41 -10.34 12.12
C ASN A 186 -10.14 -10.01 11.31
N GLN A 187 -10.07 -10.36 10.02
CA GLN A 187 -8.96 -10.00 9.14
C GLN A 187 -9.20 -8.61 8.55
N ASN A 188 -8.13 -7.85 8.29
CA ASN A 188 -8.27 -6.56 7.64
C ASN A 188 -8.43 -6.82 6.14
N SER A 189 -9.52 -6.32 5.56
CA SER A 189 -9.89 -6.58 4.17
C SER A 189 -8.86 -6.01 3.18
N TYR A 190 -8.06 -5.03 3.60
CA TYR A 190 -6.98 -4.47 2.79
C TYR A 190 -5.60 -5.09 3.05
N ASP A 191 -5.44 -6.04 3.98
CA ASP A 191 -4.16 -6.71 4.25
C ASP A 191 -3.36 -7.11 2.98
N PRO A 192 -3.99 -7.60 1.90
CA PRO A 192 -3.27 -7.94 0.68
C PRO A 192 -2.46 -6.78 0.06
N ILE A 193 -3.00 -5.54 0.06
CA ILE A 193 -2.29 -4.40 -0.55
C ILE A 193 -1.03 -4.05 0.24
N PHE A 194 -1.09 -4.10 1.57
CA PHE A 194 0.05 -3.79 2.44
C PHE A 194 1.13 -4.86 2.36
N ASN A 195 0.74 -6.14 2.22
CA ASN A 195 1.67 -7.22 1.96
C ASN A 195 2.39 -7.07 0.61
N ASP A 196 1.70 -6.59 -0.42
CA ASP A 196 2.29 -6.31 -1.73
C ASP A 196 3.23 -5.10 -1.70
N ILE A 197 2.86 -4.04 -0.97
CA ILE A 197 3.73 -2.89 -0.70
C ILE A 197 4.99 -3.36 0.04
N ALA A 198 4.84 -4.16 1.10
CA ALA A 198 5.97 -4.66 1.88
C ALA A 198 6.93 -5.52 1.05
N ARG A 199 6.40 -6.40 0.19
CA ARG A 199 7.20 -7.18 -0.75
C ARG A 199 7.95 -6.29 -1.74
N TYR A 200 7.29 -5.26 -2.28
CA TYR A 200 7.94 -4.32 -3.19
C TYR A 200 9.10 -3.57 -2.53
N VAL A 201 8.89 -3.04 -1.33
CA VAL A 201 9.95 -2.35 -0.56
C VAL A 201 11.10 -3.33 -0.25
N TYR A 202 10.77 -4.54 0.19
CA TYR A 202 11.75 -5.61 0.41
C TYR A 202 12.61 -5.86 -0.83
N ASP A 203 11.98 -6.04 -2.00
CA ASP A 203 12.68 -6.32 -3.26
C ASP A 203 13.60 -5.17 -3.67
N LEU A 204 13.19 -3.91 -3.46
CA LEU A 204 14.03 -2.74 -3.74
C LEU A 204 15.28 -2.70 -2.84
N ILE A 205 15.12 -2.97 -1.54
CA ILE A 205 16.23 -2.93 -0.59
C ILE A 205 17.13 -4.16 -0.71
N ASN A 206 16.57 -5.34 -0.98
CA ASN A 206 17.33 -6.58 -1.14
C ASN A 206 18.22 -6.59 -2.39
N LYS A 207 17.90 -5.77 -3.41
CA LYS A 207 18.77 -5.55 -4.58
C LYS A 207 20.03 -4.75 -4.27
N LYS A 208 20.09 -4.03 -3.14
CA LYS A 208 21.28 -3.26 -2.73
C LYS A 208 22.28 -4.17 -2.02
N SER A 209 23.54 -4.03 -2.38
CA SER A 209 24.66 -4.68 -1.67
C SER A 209 24.83 -4.11 -0.24
N ASP A 210 25.41 -4.88 0.66
CA ASP A 210 25.74 -4.43 2.02
C ASP A 210 26.55 -3.12 2.00
N LYS A 211 27.50 -2.97 1.06
CA LYS A 211 28.26 -1.72 0.86
C LYS A 211 27.36 -0.52 0.55
N GLN A 212 26.35 -0.69 -0.30
CA GLN A 212 25.40 0.36 -0.62
C GLN A 212 24.50 0.69 0.57
N LYS A 213 24.05 -0.33 1.31
CA LYS A 213 23.26 -0.14 2.54
C LYS A 213 24.06 0.61 3.60
N THR A 214 25.31 0.24 3.84
CA THR A 214 26.21 0.97 4.76
C THR A 214 26.40 2.42 4.34
N ALA A 215 26.58 2.69 3.04
CA ALA A 215 26.70 4.06 2.56
C ALA A 215 25.42 4.88 2.79
N ILE A 216 24.23 4.27 2.66
CA ILE A 216 22.95 4.91 2.98
C ILE A 216 22.90 5.28 4.47
N LYS A 217 23.24 4.34 5.38
CA LYS A 217 23.29 4.62 6.82
C LYS A 217 24.23 5.78 7.15
N GLN A 218 25.45 5.73 6.60
CA GLN A 218 26.43 6.80 6.80
C GLN A 218 25.95 8.17 6.31
N VAL A 219 25.24 8.22 5.17
CA VAL A 219 24.65 9.46 4.69
C VAL A 219 23.49 9.91 5.59
N SER A 220 22.67 8.98 6.10
CA SER A 220 21.62 9.28 7.08
C SER A 220 22.20 9.94 8.32
N ASP A 221 23.19 9.29 8.96
CA ASP A 221 23.86 9.77 10.17
C ASP A 221 24.51 11.15 9.96
N LEU A 222 25.21 11.33 8.84
CA LEU A 222 25.88 12.59 8.54
C LEU A 222 24.92 13.71 8.15
N ARG A 223 23.78 13.40 7.53
CA ARG A 223 22.72 14.39 7.28
C ARG A 223 22.09 14.83 8.59
N TYR A 224 21.84 13.90 9.52
CA TYR A 224 21.39 14.23 10.86
C TYR A 224 22.41 15.09 11.60
N ALA A 225 23.69 14.71 11.57
CA ALA A 225 24.78 15.50 12.14
C ALA A 225 24.91 16.91 11.55
N GLY A 226 24.74 17.02 10.23
CA GLY A 226 24.73 18.29 9.51
C GLY A 226 23.55 19.20 9.88
N MET A 227 22.47 18.69 10.49
CA MET A 227 21.40 19.55 11.02
C MET A 227 21.84 20.34 12.25
N TYR A 228 22.75 19.77 13.07
CA TYR A 228 23.23 20.40 14.31
C TYR A 228 24.54 21.15 14.13
N SER A 229 25.44 20.64 13.30
CA SER A 229 26.71 21.30 12.98
C SER A 229 27.05 21.21 11.50
N PRO A 230 26.41 22.05 10.67
CA PRO A 230 26.70 22.11 9.24
C PRO A 230 28.20 22.29 8.97
N GLU A 231 28.90 23.12 9.75
CA GLU A 231 30.31 23.45 9.55
C GLU A 231 31.23 22.23 9.74
N ALA A 232 30.93 21.38 10.72
CA ALA A 232 31.74 20.19 11.00
C ALA A 232 31.48 19.05 10.01
N PHE A 233 30.25 18.91 9.51
CA PHE A 233 29.83 17.73 8.75
C PHE A 233 29.68 17.94 7.23
N SER A 234 29.56 19.17 6.75
CA SER A 234 29.47 19.49 5.31
C SER A 234 30.63 18.93 4.45
N PRO A 235 31.88 18.78 4.95
CA PRO A 235 32.94 18.14 4.17
C PRO A 235 32.72 16.65 3.86
N TYR A 236 31.90 15.94 4.65
CA TYR A 236 31.71 14.49 4.56
C TYR A 236 30.50 14.08 3.71
N VAL A 237 29.53 15.00 3.51
CA VAL A 237 28.38 14.79 2.64
C VAL A 237 28.21 15.98 1.72
N THR A 238 28.36 15.72 0.42
CA THR A 238 28.09 16.72 -0.61
C THR A 238 26.67 16.58 -1.12
N SER A 239 26.09 17.71 -1.49
CA SER A 239 24.75 17.79 -2.07
C SER A 239 24.87 18.24 -3.53
N LYS A 240 24.12 17.61 -4.44
CA LYS A 240 24.06 18.01 -5.85
C LYS A 240 22.62 17.99 -6.36
N ARG A 241 22.25 18.93 -7.22
CA ARG A 241 20.95 18.87 -7.91
C ARG A 241 20.85 17.59 -8.75
N LYS A 242 19.70 16.93 -8.70
CA LYS A 242 19.43 15.68 -9.44
C LYS A 242 19.47 15.89 -10.96
N SER A 243 18.98 17.05 -11.41
CA SER A 243 18.98 17.50 -12.79
C SER A 243 18.92 19.03 -12.84
N SER A 244 19.30 19.63 -13.97
CA SER A 244 19.16 21.08 -14.20
C SER A 244 17.71 21.58 -14.08
N PHE A 245 16.74 20.69 -14.24
CA PHE A 245 15.29 21.00 -14.19
C PHE A 245 14.60 20.54 -12.90
N SER A 246 15.32 19.94 -11.96
CA SER A 246 14.76 19.49 -10.68
C SER A 246 15.33 20.34 -9.54
N ASN A 247 14.46 20.69 -8.59
CA ASN A 247 14.85 21.31 -7.32
C ASN A 247 15.33 20.26 -6.30
N ASP A 248 15.24 18.97 -6.62
CA ASP A 248 15.65 17.89 -5.74
C ASP A 248 17.18 17.80 -5.70
N THR A 249 17.68 17.62 -4.49
CA THR A 249 19.11 17.49 -4.21
C THR A 249 19.40 16.07 -3.75
N VAL A 250 20.35 15.39 -4.39
CA VAL A 250 20.84 14.09 -3.94
C VAL A 250 22.16 14.26 -3.19
N PHE A 251 22.35 13.42 -2.19
CA PHE A 251 23.49 13.46 -1.29
C PHE A 251 24.50 12.37 -1.65
N LYS A 252 25.78 12.69 -1.50
CA LYS A 252 26.87 11.75 -1.75
C LYS A 252 27.88 11.82 -0.62
N LEU A 253 28.21 10.65 -0.09
CA LEU A 253 29.30 10.47 0.84
C LEU A 253 30.63 10.79 0.16
N THR A 254 31.38 11.73 0.73
CA THR A 254 32.75 12.08 0.31
C THR A 254 33.80 11.55 1.27
N GLY A 255 33.42 11.29 2.51
CA GLY A 255 34.26 10.68 3.54
C GLY A 255 33.45 10.38 4.79
N THR A 256 34.10 9.84 5.80
CA THR A 256 33.51 9.64 7.13
C THR A 256 34.40 10.26 8.19
N PRO A 257 33.84 10.98 9.19
CA PRO A 257 34.59 11.37 10.36
C PRO A 257 35.10 10.12 11.10
N SER A 258 36.10 10.31 11.95
CA SER A 258 36.55 9.25 12.85
C SER A 258 35.39 8.79 13.74
N PRO A 259 35.21 7.49 14.00
CA PRO A 259 34.24 7.02 14.99
C PRO A 259 34.48 7.57 16.41
N HIS A 260 35.68 8.08 16.68
CA HIS A 260 36.08 8.71 17.94
C HIS A 260 36.06 10.24 17.87
N ASP A 261 35.47 10.82 16.82
CA ASP A 261 35.29 12.26 16.71
C ASP A 261 34.31 12.74 17.82
N PRO A 262 34.72 13.68 18.70
CA PRO A 262 33.86 14.13 19.79
C PRO A 262 32.54 14.78 19.33
N MET A 263 32.54 15.46 18.18
CA MET A 263 31.32 16.07 17.63
C MET A 263 30.39 15.00 17.09
N LEU A 264 30.93 13.96 16.43
CA LEU A 264 30.12 12.83 15.98
C LEU A 264 29.46 12.13 17.17
N GLN A 265 30.22 11.80 18.22
CA GLN A 265 29.69 11.13 19.42
C GLN A 265 28.58 11.95 20.08
N ARG A 266 28.75 13.27 20.15
CA ARG A 266 27.74 14.17 20.72
C ARG A 266 26.46 14.20 19.92
N VAL A 267 26.54 14.32 18.59
CA VAL A 267 25.36 14.24 17.71
C VAL A 267 24.69 12.88 17.84
N THR A 268 25.44 11.78 17.88
CA THR A 268 24.86 10.44 18.01
C THR A 268 24.01 10.31 19.27
N LEU A 269 24.41 10.91 20.39
CA LEU A 269 23.58 10.94 21.60
C LEU A 269 22.26 11.69 21.39
N LEU A 270 22.28 12.82 20.67
CA LEU A 270 21.07 13.55 20.30
C LEU A 270 20.19 12.76 19.34
N GLN A 271 20.79 12.02 18.41
CA GLN A 271 20.09 11.13 17.48
C GLN A 271 19.35 10.04 18.24
N SER A 272 20.00 9.38 19.18
CA SER A 272 19.35 8.35 20.00
C SER A 272 18.17 8.91 20.81
N LYS A 273 18.25 10.17 21.25
CA LYS A 273 17.11 10.84 21.92
C LYS A 273 15.95 11.13 20.95
N ASP A 274 16.24 11.56 19.73
CA ASP A 274 15.24 11.76 18.66
C ASP A 274 14.56 10.44 18.27
N GLU A 275 15.33 9.37 18.13
CA GLU A 275 14.83 8.01 17.88
C GLU A 275 13.94 7.51 19.02
N GLN A 276 14.35 7.69 20.28
CA GLN A 276 13.54 7.33 21.45
C GLN A 276 12.21 8.10 21.48
N PHE A 277 12.22 9.38 21.11
CA PHE A 277 10.99 10.16 21.02
C PHE A 277 10.06 9.63 19.92
N VAL A 278 10.59 9.30 18.74
CA VAL A 278 9.83 8.66 17.66
C VAL A 278 9.26 7.30 18.10
N ASP A 279 10.00 6.54 18.90
CA ASP A 279 9.54 5.27 19.48
C ASP A 279 8.35 5.48 20.43
N GLN A 280 8.38 6.51 21.27
CA GLN A 280 7.24 6.88 22.14
C GLN A 280 5.98 7.23 21.35
N LEU A 281 6.14 7.85 20.17
CA LEU A 281 5.00 8.12 19.28
C LEU A 281 4.32 6.84 18.78
N GLN A 282 5.05 5.72 18.71
CA GLN A 282 4.49 4.46 18.18
C GLN A 282 3.33 3.95 19.05
N ASP A 283 3.39 4.13 20.36
CA ASP A 283 2.31 3.76 21.28
C ASP A 283 1.03 4.56 20.99
N SER A 284 1.18 5.84 20.64
CA SER A 284 0.05 6.69 20.26
C SER A 284 -0.58 6.27 18.93
N TYR A 285 0.24 5.86 17.95
CA TYR A 285 -0.27 5.28 16.70
C TYR A 285 -1.02 3.97 16.93
N GLU A 286 -0.50 3.10 17.80
CA GLU A 286 -1.14 1.81 18.12
C GLU A 286 -2.45 2.00 18.90
N ALA A 287 -2.48 2.95 19.84
CA ALA A 287 -3.69 3.34 20.55
C ALA A 287 -4.75 3.86 19.57
N PHE A 288 -4.39 4.79 18.68
CA PHE A 288 -5.28 5.29 17.63
C PHE A 288 -5.82 4.16 16.74
N TYR A 289 -4.97 3.20 16.35
CA TYR A 289 -5.41 2.06 15.54
C TYR A 289 -6.46 1.23 16.29
N SER A 290 -6.20 0.94 17.56
CA SER A 290 -7.07 0.13 18.42
C SER A 290 -8.42 0.81 18.68
N GLU A 291 -8.40 2.10 19.01
CA GLU A 291 -9.60 2.90 19.28
C GLU A 291 -10.51 3.04 18.06
N THR A 292 -9.93 3.07 16.86
CA THR A 292 -10.68 3.24 15.61
C THR A 292 -11.07 1.91 14.94
N ASP A 293 -10.55 0.77 15.39
CA ASP A 293 -10.67 -0.51 14.67
C ASP A 293 -12.11 -0.98 14.51
N GLU A 294 -12.89 -0.99 15.60
CA GLU A 294 -14.27 -1.47 15.56
C GLU A 294 -15.14 -0.62 14.63
N ALA A 295 -15.07 0.71 14.77
CA ALA A 295 -15.84 1.65 13.96
C ALA A 295 -15.46 1.55 12.48
N TYR A 296 -14.16 1.49 12.18
CA TYR A 296 -13.66 1.37 10.81
C TYR A 296 -14.05 0.04 10.17
N ARG A 297 -13.94 -1.08 10.89
CA ARG A 297 -14.40 -2.39 10.43
C ARG A 297 -15.90 -2.44 10.17
N LYS A 298 -16.69 -1.84 11.07
CA LYS A 298 -18.14 -1.76 10.92
C LYS A 298 -18.49 -1.00 9.64
N TYR A 299 -17.90 0.16 9.44
CA TYR A 299 -18.04 0.93 8.20
C TYR A 299 -17.70 0.09 6.96
N GLN A 300 -16.52 -0.53 6.92
CA GLN A 300 -16.12 -1.37 5.80
C GLN A 300 -17.12 -2.51 5.54
N ARG A 301 -17.62 -3.16 6.60
CA ARG A 301 -18.58 -4.26 6.49
C ARG A 301 -19.92 -3.81 5.92
N GLU A 302 -20.43 -2.67 6.39
CA GLU A 302 -21.78 -2.23 6.07
C GLU A 302 -21.89 -1.49 4.75
N THR A 303 -20.82 -0.82 4.31
CA THR A 303 -20.82 -0.12 3.01
C THR A 303 -20.23 -0.97 1.88
N LEU A 304 -19.58 -2.12 2.16
CA LEU A 304 -19.09 -3.01 1.09
C LEU A 304 -20.19 -3.45 0.11
N PRO A 305 -21.38 -3.90 0.54
CA PRO A 305 -22.46 -4.25 -0.39
C PRO A 305 -22.92 -3.06 -1.25
N VAL A 306 -22.92 -1.86 -0.67
CA VAL A 306 -23.28 -0.60 -1.35
C VAL A 306 -22.25 -0.26 -2.43
N ALA A 307 -20.95 -0.36 -2.10
CA ALA A 307 -19.86 -0.15 -3.04
C ALA A 307 -19.95 -1.13 -4.23
N ALA A 308 -20.20 -2.41 -3.94
CA ALA A 308 -20.37 -3.45 -4.95
C ALA A 308 -21.58 -3.19 -5.87
N GLU A 309 -22.72 -2.76 -5.31
CA GLU A 309 -23.91 -2.38 -6.08
C GLU A 309 -23.64 -1.17 -6.99
N ILE A 310 -22.95 -0.14 -6.49
CA ILE A 310 -22.54 1.03 -7.26
C ILE A 310 -21.66 0.59 -8.44
N ARG A 311 -20.69 -0.29 -8.20
CA ARG A 311 -19.83 -0.85 -9.26
C ARG A 311 -20.64 -1.63 -10.30
N GLU A 312 -21.55 -2.52 -9.86
CA GLU A 312 -22.40 -3.30 -10.76
C GLU A 312 -23.28 -2.40 -11.64
N ASN A 313 -23.89 -1.37 -11.04
CA ASN A 313 -24.72 -0.40 -11.74
C ASN A 313 -23.91 0.44 -12.74
N LYS A 314 -22.68 0.85 -12.38
CA LYS A 314 -21.74 1.50 -13.32
C LYS A 314 -21.38 0.57 -14.48
N ALA A 315 -21.05 -0.69 -14.23
CA ALA A 315 -20.71 -1.67 -15.27
C ALA A 315 -21.89 -1.91 -16.23
N LYS A 316 -23.11 -2.09 -15.70
CA LYS A 316 -24.34 -2.25 -16.50
C LYS A 316 -24.64 -1.02 -17.35
N ARG A 317 -24.42 0.20 -16.82
CA ARG A 317 -24.56 1.45 -17.59
C ARG A 317 -23.56 1.50 -18.74
N ASN A 318 -22.30 1.19 -18.48
CA ASN A 318 -21.25 1.25 -19.50
C ASN A 318 -21.43 0.17 -20.59
N LEU A 319 -22.00 -0.99 -20.25
CA LEU A 319 -22.37 -2.02 -21.25
C LEU A 319 -23.53 -1.60 -22.16
N LYS A 320 -24.48 -0.78 -21.67
CA LYS A 320 -25.64 -0.30 -22.45
C LYS A 320 -25.29 0.73 -23.54
N TRP A 321 -24.06 1.26 -23.54
CA TRP A 321 -23.58 2.26 -24.52
C TRP A 321 -22.84 1.67 -25.73
N ILE A 322 -22.76 0.34 -25.89
CA ILE A 322 -22.09 -0.32 -27.05
C ILE A 322 -22.78 -0.04 -28.40
N GLY A 323 -23.92 0.68 -28.42
CA GLY A 323 -24.60 1.12 -29.64
C GLY A 323 -24.30 2.56 -30.12
N ALA A 324 -23.61 3.40 -29.35
CA ALA A 324 -23.34 4.78 -29.77
C ALA A 324 -22.00 5.28 -29.19
N GLY A 325 -21.04 5.49 -30.08
CA GLY A 325 -19.79 6.26 -29.94
C GLY A 325 -19.24 6.55 -28.53
N ALA A 326 -18.13 5.88 -28.20
CA ALA A 326 -17.06 6.31 -27.29
C ALA A 326 -17.43 6.99 -25.96
N ALA A 327 -17.23 6.27 -24.83
CA ALA A 327 -16.25 6.60 -23.80
C ALA A 327 -16.51 5.84 -22.49
N LEU A 328 -15.43 5.58 -21.75
CA LEU A 328 -15.35 5.24 -20.32
C LEU A 328 -15.37 3.74 -19.91
N GLY A 329 -14.17 3.16 -19.99
CA GLY A 329 -13.55 2.53 -18.81
C GLY A 329 -13.96 1.09 -18.47
N ALA A 330 -13.64 0.14 -19.34
CA ALA A 330 -13.51 -1.26 -18.97
C ALA A 330 -12.02 -1.62 -18.90
N ALA A 331 -11.42 -1.62 -17.70
CA ALA A 331 -10.14 -2.29 -17.50
C ALA A 331 -10.41 -3.81 -17.43
N ILE A 332 -10.71 -4.40 -18.58
CA ILE A 332 -10.53 -5.84 -18.77
C ILE A 332 -9.03 -6.06 -18.82
N LEU A 333 -8.53 -6.93 -17.95
CA LEU A 333 -7.17 -7.43 -17.95
C LEU A 333 -6.80 -7.95 -19.35
N LEU A 334 -5.98 -7.22 -20.09
CA LEU A 334 -5.30 -7.73 -21.28
C LEU A 334 -3.86 -8.04 -20.88
N ASP A 335 -3.66 -9.28 -20.46
CA ASP A 335 -2.35 -9.89 -20.40
C ASP A 335 -1.86 -10.14 -21.84
N LYS A 336 -0.87 -9.37 -22.29
CA LYS A 336 -0.05 -9.71 -23.44
C LYS A 336 1.42 -9.42 -23.13
N ASN A 337 2.09 -10.51 -22.78
CA ASN A 337 3.52 -10.75 -22.84
C ASN A 337 4.18 -10.15 -24.10
N SER A 338 5.09 -9.18 -23.94
CA SER A 338 6.18 -8.92 -24.90
C SER A 338 7.31 -8.11 -24.25
N ASN A 339 8.52 -8.69 -24.29
CA ASN A 339 9.80 -8.11 -23.92
C ASN A 339 10.03 -6.69 -24.48
N SER A 340 10.23 -5.72 -23.60
CA SER A 340 11.15 -4.60 -23.82
C SER A 340 11.45 -3.91 -22.48
N ASP A 341 12.72 -3.91 -22.09
CA ASP A 341 13.26 -3.18 -20.93
C ASP A 341 13.10 -1.65 -21.08
N ALA A 342 12.93 -1.00 -19.92
CA ALA A 342 13.03 0.44 -19.65
C ALA A 342 11.85 1.35 -20.09
N ALA A 343 10.80 1.40 -19.26
CA ALA A 343 10.08 2.59 -18.77
C ALA A 343 8.71 2.18 -18.18
N ASP A 344 8.71 1.31 -17.17
CA ASP A 344 7.49 0.75 -16.57
C ASP A 344 7.01 1.59 -15.36
N ALA A 345 6.96 2.92 -15.54
CA ALA A 345 6.46 3.88 -14.55
C ALA A 345 5.17 4.53 -15.08
N GLY A 346 4.04 3.85 -14.89
CA GLY A 346 2.72 4.40 -15.21
C GLY A 346 1.82 3.44 -15.98
N LYS A 347 1.55 2.25 -15.42
CA LYS A 347 0.35 1.51 -15.81
C LYS A 347 -0.83 2.27 -15.22
N TYR A 348 -1.45 3.11 -16.04
CA TYR A 348 -2.61 3.93 -15.70
C TYR A 348 -3.72 3.04 -15.13
N ILE A 349 -3.87 3.04 -13.82
CA ILE A 349 -5.08 2.55 -13.15
C ILE A 349 -5.94 3.79 -12.98
N SER A 350 -6.85 4.04 -13.93
CA SER A 350 -7.83 5.12 -13.79
C SER A 350 -9.08 4.58 -13.11
N VAL A 351 -9.27 4.91 -11.84
CA VAL A 351 -10.57 4.78 -11.19
C VAL A 351 -11.39 6.01 -11.56
N LEU A 352 -12.43 5.83 -12.38
CA LEU A 352 -13.39 6.88 -12.74
C LEU A 352 -14.42 7.03 -11.61
N ALA A 353 -14.38 8.17 -10.90
CA ALA A 353 -15.44 8.60 -9.98
C ALA A 353 -16.60 9.29 -10.74
N GLY A 354 -17.84 9.22 -10.20
CA GLY A 354 -19.12 9.64 -10.81
C GLY A 354 -19.86 8.49 -11.53
N VAL A 355 -21.15 8.16 -11.34
CA VAL A 355 -22.43 8.92 -11.28
C VAL A 355 -23.38 8.35 -10.20
N TYR A 356 -22.88 7.46 -9.33
CA TYR A 356 -23.53 6.94 -8.12
C TYR A 356 -22.42 6.79 -7.08
N SER A 357 -22.65 7.27 -5.86
CA SER A 357 -21.61 7.47 -4.83
C SER A 357 -22.01 6.80 -3.51
N ILE A 358 -21.04 6.32 -2.73
CA ILE A 358 -21.33 5.71 -1.43
C ILE A 358 -21.84 6.80 -0.49
N ALA A 359 -21.35 8.05 -0.59
CA ALA A 359 -21.85 9.15 0.23
C ALA A 359 -23.35 9.43 0.01
N GLU A 360 -23.87 9.26 -1.21
CA GLU A 360 -25.30 9.42 -1.49
C GLU A 360 -26.15 8.29 -0.86
N ALA A 361 -25.66 7.04 -0.91
CA ALA A 361 -26.26 5.92 -0.21
C ALA A 361 -26.21 6.09 1.33
N MET A 362 -25.13 6.67 1.87
CA MET A 362 -25.04 7.00 3.29
C MET A 362 -26.01 8.12 3.69
N LYS A 363 -26.21 9.15 2.85
CA LYS A 363 -27.19 10.22 3.14
C LYS A 363 -28.64 9.72 3.15
N SER A 364 -28.96 8.74 2.31
CA SER A 364 -30.31 8.18 2.21
C SER A 364 -30.61 7.13 3.27
N ASN A 365 -29.60 6.57 3.94
CA ASN A 365 -29.74 5.56 4.98
C ASN A 365 -29.27 6.07 6.36
N ARG A 366 -30.18 6.15 7.33
CA ARG A 366 -29.89 6.65 8.69
C ARG A 366 -28.82 5.85 9.43
N GLU A 367 -28.76 4.53 9.25
CA GLU A 367 -27.80 3.67 9.93
C GLU A 367 -26.38 3.89 9.39
N LEU A 368 -26.23 3.98 8.07
CA LEU A 368 -24.97 4.30 7.42
C LEU A 368 -24.51 5.74 7.70
N SER A 369 -25.45 6.69 7.75
CA SER A 369 -25.14 8.07 8.15
C SER A 369 -24.59 8.15 9.57
N ALA A 370 -25.13 7.39 10.51
CA ALA A 370 -24.64 7.38 11.89
C ALA A 370 -23.19 6.87 11.98
N GLN A 371 -22.84 5.83 11.20
CA GLN A 371 -21.44 5.35 11.13
C GLN A 371 -20.50 6.36 10.53
N ARG A 372 -20.95 7.05 9.49
CA ARG A 372 -20.20 8.14 8.87
C ARG A 372 -19.88 9.24 9.88
N ASP A 373 -20.83 9.61 10.73
CA ASP A 373 -20.63 10.67 11.71
C ASP A 373 -19.61 10.25 12.79
N VAL A 374 -19.64 8.98 13.25
CA VAL A 374 -18.63 8.41 14.15
C VAL A 374 -17.23 8.44 13.53
N LEU A 375 -17.08 8.01 12.27
CA LEU A 375 -15.79 8.06 11.59
C LEU A 375 -15.33 9.47 11.29
N SER A 376 -16.25 10.39 11.03
CA SER A 376 -15.94 11.81 10.84
C SER A 376 -15.37 12.43 12.11
N GLU A 377 -15.91 12.07 13.28
CA GLU A 377 -15.41 12.52 14.58
C GLU A 377 -14.00 11.97 14.85
N MET A 378 -13.79 10.67 14.68
CA MET A 378 -12.46 10.03 14.80
C MET A 378 -11.46 10.56 13.77
N GLY A 379 -11.97 10.88 12.57
CA GLY A 379 -11.24 11.53 11.51
C GLY A 379 -11.23 13.05 11.62
N GLN A 380 -11.58 13.66 12.76
CA GLN A 380 -11.33 15.08 13.07
C GLN A 380 -10.25 15.23 14.13
N SER A 381 -10.02 14.21 14.97
CA SER A 381 -8.90 14.13 15.93
C SER A 381 -7.56 13.73 15.26
N LEU A 382 -7.35 14.21 14.04
CA LEU A 382 -6.45 13.63 13.02
C LEU A 382 -4.98 13.88 13.22
N ASP A 383 -4.65 15.06 13.71
CA ASP A 383 -3.41 15.19 14.41
C ASP A 383 -3.59 14.33 15.64
N ILE A 384 -3.00 13.13 15.63
CA ILE A 384 -2.99 12.27 16.81
C ILE A 384 -2.58 13.20 17.94
N LYS A 385 -3.58 13.58 18.75
CA LYS A 385 -3.38 14.45 19.90
C LYS A 385 -2.69 13.54 20.88
N ILE A 386 -1.38 13.46 20.70
CA ILE A 386 -0.51 12.69 21.57
C ILE A 386 -0.61 13.39 22.91
N THR A 387 -0.95 12.61 23.93
CA THR A 387 -0.86 13.05 25.32
C THR A 387 0.46 13.80 25.49
N PRO A 388 0.44 15.02 26.07
CA PRO A 388 1.65 15.82 26.20
C PRO A 388 2.82 14.97 26.69
N GLN A 389 3.89 14.94 25.91
CA GLN A 389 5.06 14.14 26.25
C GLN A 389 5.90 14.92 27.24
N VAL A 390 6.09 14.34 28.43
CA VAL A 390 6.96 14.87 29.45
C VAL A 390 8.33 14.25 29.25
N ILE A 391 9.31 15.06 28.87
CA ILE A 391 10.66 14.58 28.61
C ILE A 391 11.62 15.25 29.59
N GLU A 392 12.48 14.45 30.20
CA GLU A 392 13.58 14.93 31.02
C GLU A 392 14.84 15.10 30.15
N LEU A 393 15.29 16.35 30.03
CA LEU A 393 16.51 16.73 29.32
C LEU A 393 17.36 17.57 30.26
N ASN A 394 18.55 17.08 30.64
CA ASN A 394 19.51 17.81 31.48
C ASN A 394 18.88 18.39 32.76
N ASP A 395 18.18 17.54 33.53
CA ASP A 395 17.45 17.89 34.77
C ASP A 395 16.31 18.91 34.59
N GLN A 396 15.87 19.17 33.36
CA GLN A 396 14.70 19.96 33.05
C GLN A 396 13.58 19.06 32.52
N THR A 397 12.42 19.15 33.16
CA THR A 397 11.18 18.51 32.71
C THR A 397 10.47 19.45 31.74
N ILE A 398 10.33 19.04 30.48
CA ILE A 398 9.67 19.84 29.44
C ILE A 398 8.44 19.09 28.96
N GLU A 399 7.31 19.79 28.95
CA GLU A 399 6.06 19.30 28.38
C GLU A 399 5.96 19.75 26.91
N LEU A 400 5.88 18.80 26.00
CA LEU A 400 5.63 19.04 24.58
C LEU A 400 4.14 18.96 24.29
N GLN A 401 3.61 19.95 23.59
CA GLN A 401 2.17 20.06 23.32
C GLN A 401 1.86 20.14 21.82
N GLY A 402 0.62 19.85 21.47
CA GLY A 402 0.13 19.94 20.10
C GLY A 402 0.17 18.60 19.35
N THR A 403 0.26 18.67 18.04
CA THR A 403 0.24 17.51 17.13
C THR A 403 1.53 16.70 17.20
N ALA A 404 1.51 15.45 16.70
CA ALA A 404 2.73 14.63 16.58
C ALA A 404 3.87 15.36 15.84
N SER A 405 3.54 16.07 14.77
CA SER A 405 4.50 16.85 14.00
C SER A 405 5.03 18.05 14.79
N GLU A 406 4.16 18.75 15.52
CA GLU A 406 4.54 19.91 16.33
C GLU A 406 5.41 19.50 17.52
N GLN A 407 5.07 18.41 18.20
CA GLN A 407 5.86 17.89 19.31
C GLN A 407 7.24 17.43 18.83
N LEU A 408 7.34 16.73 17.69
CA LEU A 408 8.63 16.36 17.08
C LEU A 408 9.48 17.60 16.73
N ALA A 409 8.86 18.63 16.15
CA ALA A 409 9.54 19.87 15.82
C ALA A 409 10.04 20.61 17.07
N GLN A 410 9.19 20.72 18.10
CA GLN A 410 9.56 21.32 19.39
C GLN A 410 10.71 20.54 20.04
N PHE A 411 10.65 19.21 20.05
CA PHE A 411 11.68 18.37 20.62
C PHE A 411 13.04 18.59 19.96
N ARG A 412 13.09 18.57 18.63
CA ARG A 412 14.32 18.79 17.86
C ARG A 412 14.87 20.20 18.04
N GLN A 413 14.00 21.20 18.16
CA GLN A 413 14.44 22.56 18.51
C GLN A 413 15.12 22.57 19.89
N ARG A 414 14.60 21.83 20.88
CA ARG A 414 15.25 21.70 22.19
C ARG A 414 16.58 20.97 22.13
N LEU A 415 16.68 19.90 21.35
CA LEU A 415 17.96 19.22 21.12
C LEU A 415 18.98 20.16 20.49
N LEU A 416 18.55 21.05 19.59
CA LEU A 416 19.42 22.06 18.98
C LEU A 416 19.86 23.10 20.01
N ASP A 417 18.95 23.60 20.86
CA ASP A 417 19.28 24.55 21.93
C ASP A 417 20.35 23.95 22.87
N ILE A 418 20.18 22.69 23.30
CA ILE A 418 21.16 21.95 24.12
C ILE A 418 22.49 21.82 23.38
N TYR A 419 22.44 21.46 22.09
CA TYR A 419 23.65 21.36 21.28
C TYR A 419 24.42 22.69 21.21
N GLN A 420 23.74 23.83 21.10
CA GLN A 420 24.39 25.13 21.03
C GLN A 420 24.99 25.56 22.38
N VAL A 421 24.30 25.28 23.48
CA VAL A 421 24.78 25.62 24.83
C VAL A 421 26.07 24.88 25.14
N GLU A 422 26.11 23.54 25.00
CA GLU A 422 27.34 22.79 25.32
C GLU A 422 28.42 22.90 24.22
N ALA A 423 28.13 23.54 23.06
CA ALA A 423 29.14 23.89 22.06
C ALA A 423 29.91 25.18 22.40
N THR A 424 29.35 26.01 23.28
CA THR A 424 30.01 27.23 23.73
C THR A 424 31.04 26.83 24.80
N PRO A 425 32.33 27.17 24.67
CA PRO A 425 33.29 26.86 25.71
C PRO A 425 32.84 27.51 27.02
N ASP A 426 32.90 26.77 28.13
CA ASP A 426 32.78 27.36 29.46
C ASP A 426 33.82 28.48 29.59
N ILE A 427 33.39 29.73 29.45
CA ILE A 427 34.19 30.86 29.89
C ILE A 427 34.05 30.83 31.41
N GLN A 428 34.96 30.08 32.06
CA GLN A 428 35.26 30.31 33.46
C GLN A 428 35.83 31.74 33.56
N LEU A 429 34.99 32.67 34.02
CA LEU A 429 35.38 34.03 34.39
C LEU A 429 36.24 34.04 35.65
#